data_AF-A0A1A3A3X5-F1
#
_entry.id   AF-A0A1A3A3X5-F1
#
_cell.length_a   1.000
_cell.length_b   1.000
_cell.length_c   1.000
_cell.angle_alpha   90.00
_cell.angle_beta   90.00
_cell.angle_gamma   90.00
#
_symmetry.space_group_name_H-M   'P 1'
#
loop_
_entity.id
_entity.type
_entity.pdbx_description
1 polymer ?
#
loop_
_entity_poly.entity_id
_entity_poly.type
_entity_poly.pdbx_seq_one_letter_code
_entity_poly.pdbx_strand_id
1 'polypeptide(L)'
;MTTRDLTAEKFNETIEGNDIVLVDFWASWCGPCRQFAPTFQASSEQHPDIVYAKVDTEAEQQLAAAAQIRSIPTLMAFKKGKLLFNQAGALPPAALEDLVQQIKAFDVDAAEAEQA
;
A
#
# COMPACT_ATOMS: atom_id res chain seq x y z
N MET A 1 9.85 13.65 4.25
CA MET A 1 10.01 12.36 3.54
C MET A 1 8.61 11.82 3.34
N THR A 2 8.19 11.68 2.08
CA THR A 2 6.78 11.48 1.74
C THR A 2 6.39 10.01 1.66
N THR A 3 7.29 9.16 1.17
CA THR A 3 7.20 7.70 1.30
C THR A 3 8.19 7.20 2.35
N ARG A 4 7.88 6.07 3.00
CA ARG A 4 8.77 5.42 3.99
C ARG A 4 9.03 3.96 3.64
N ASP A 5 10.24 3.49 3.87
CA ASP A 5 10.54 2.06 3.76
C ASP A 5 9.97 1.32 4.97
N LEU A 6 9.39 0.15 4.71
CA LEU A 6 8.70 -0.66 5.69
C LEU A 6 9.32 -2.06 5.73
N THR A 7 9.71 -2.48 6.92
CA THR A 7 10.31 -3.80 7.18
C THR A 7 9.28 -4.74 7.79
N ALA A 8 9.58 -6.04 7.81
CA ALA A 8 8.75 -7.05 8.47
C ALA A 8 8.42 -6.69 9.92
N GLU A 9 9.40 -6.17 10.68
CA GLU A 9 9.25 -5.84 12.09
C GLU A 9 8.22 -4.73 12.35
N LYS A 10 8.10 -3.77 11.43
CA LYS A 10 7.23 -2.60 11.56
C LYS A 10 5.93 -2.71 10.78
N PHE A 11 5.76 -3.77 9.99
CA PHE A 11 4.65 -3.90 9.06
C PHE A 11 3.29 -3.88 9.78
N ASN A 12 3.11 -4.76 10.76
CA ASN A 12 1.85 -4.86 11.52
C ASN A 12 1.60 -3.59 12.34
N GLU A 13 2.61 -3.09 13.05
CA GLU A 13 2.48 -1.85 13.82
C GLU A 13 2.06 -0.67 12.95
N THR A 14 2.62 -0.56 11.74
CA THR A 14 2.28 0.52 10.80
C THR A 14 0.84 0.39 10.31
N ILE A 15 0.40 -0.83 10.00
CA ILE A 15 -0.95 -1.10 9.48
C ILE A 15 -2.03 -0.92 10.55
N GLU A 16 -1.76 -1.32 11.79
CA GLU A 16 -2.70 -1.20 12.92
C GLU A 16 -2.68 0.20 13.55
N GLY A 17 -1.53 0.86 13.53
CA GLY A 17 -1.33 2.18 14.17
C GLY A 17 -1.74 3.38 13.31
N ASN A 18 -2.18 3.17 12.07
CA ASN A 18 -2.58 4.25 11.15
C ASN A 18 -3.95 3.96 10.53
N ASP A 19 -4.74 5.01 10.29
CA ASP A 19 -6.09 4.86 9.74
C ASP A 19 -6.06 4.32 8.31
N ILE A 20 -5.16 4.81 7.46
CA ILE A 20 -4.99 4.36 6.07
C ILE A 20 -3.51 4.15 5.77
N VAL A 21 -3.20 3.00 5.17
CA VAL A 21 -1.84 2.65 4.73
C VAL A 21 -1.88 2.11 3.30
N LEU A 22 -1.09 2.70 2.41
CA LEU A 22 -0.80 2.15 1.09
C LEU A 22 0.61 1.56 1.11
N VAL A 23 0.76 0.34 0.58
CA VAL A 23 2.05 -0.36 0.53
C VAL A 23 2.39 -0.74 -0.91
N ASP A 24 3.50 -0.23 -1.42
CA ASP A 24 4.10 -0.61 -2.71
C ASP A 24 5.20 -1.66 -2.49
N PHE A 25 4.95 -2.89 -2.93
CA PHE A 25 5.95 -3.96 -2.95
C PHE A 25 6.75 -3.90 -4.24
N TRP A 26 8.05 -3.63 -4.13
CA TRP A 26 8.91 -3.28 -5.26
C TRP A 26 10.28 -3.98 -5.20
N ALA A 27 11.08 -3.79 -6.26
CA ALA A 27 12.49 -4.14 -6.29
C ALA A 27 13.26 -3.19 -7.22
N SER A 28 14.56 -3.04 -7.01
CA SER A 28 15.39 -2.08 -7.77
C SER A 28 15.51 -2.40 -9.26
N TRP A 29 15.59 -3.69 -9.61
CA TRP A 29 15.70 -4.16 -10.99
C TRP A 29 14.37 -4.09 -11.76
N CYS A 30 13.24 -3.98 -11.06
CA CYS A 30 11.90 -3.97 -11.65
C CYS A 30 11.62 -2.66 -12.40
N GLY A 31 11.61 -2.73 -13.74
CA GLY A 31 11.30 -1.60 -14.62
C GLY A 31 9.95 -0.93 -14.32
N PRO A 32 8.83 -1.68 -14.26
CA PRO A 32 7.52 -1.14 -13.93
C PRO A 32 7.46 -0.48 -12.54
N CYS A 33 8.17 -1.02 -11.55
CA CYS A 33 8.24 -0.45 -10.20
C CYS A 33 8.89 0.94 -10.23
N ARG A 34 9.99 1.11 -10.98
CA ARG A 34 10.63 2.42 -11.15
C ARG A 34 9.73 3.43 -11.87
N GLN A 35 8.88 2.98 -12.79
CA GLN A 35 7.89 3.84 -13.45
C GLN A 35 6.74 4.23 -12.51
N PHE A 36 6.35 3.36 -11.59
CA PHE A 36 5.29 3.62 -10.62
C PHE A 36 5.73 4.53 -9.47
N ALA A 37 6.98 4.43 -9.03
CA ALA A 37 7.55 5.19 -7.93
C ALA A 37 7.22 6.71 -7.94
N PRO A 38 7.38 7.46 -9.05
CA PRO A 38 7.03 8.89 -9.06
C PRO A 38 5.53 9.14 -8.87
N THR A 39 4.66 8.28 -9.40
CA THR A 39 3.20 8.37 -9.20
C THR A 39 2.84 8.14 -7.74
N PHE A 40 3.43 7.12 -7.11
CA PHE A 40 3.20 6.80 -5.71
C PHE A 40 3.70 7.92 -4.79
N GLN A 41 4.88 8.50 -5.08
CA GLN A 41 5.41 9.65 -4.35
C GLN A 41 4.51 10.89 -4.50
N ALA A 42 4.07 11.22 -5.73
CA ALA A 42 3.21 12.38 -5.95
C ALA A 42 1.88 12.26 -5.18
N SER A 43 1.29 11.06 -5.13
CA SER A 43 0.09 10.79 -4.34
C SER A 43 0.35 11.00 -2.85
N SER A 44 1.50 10.56 -2.33
CA SER A 44 1.88 10.80 -0.93
C SER A 44 2.06 12.26 -0.55
N GLU A 45 2.41 13.12 -1.51
CA GLU A 45 2.50 14.57 -1.30
C GLU A 45 1.12 15.21 -1.24
N GLN A 46 0.15 14.66 -1.98
CA GLN A 46 -1.23 15.15 -2.05
C GLN A 46 -2.11 14.66 -0.88
N HIS A 47 -1.78 13.51 -0.30
CA HIS A 47 -2.53 12.90 0.81
C HIS A 47 -1.64 12.63 2.02
N PRO A 48 -1.19 13.68 2.73
CA PRO A 48 -0.33 13.53 3.90
C PRO A 48 -1.02 12.83 5.08
N ASP A 49 -2.34 12.65 5.02
CA ASP A 49 -3.15 11.90 5.97
C ASP A 49 -3.04 10.37 5.80
N ILE A 50 -2.45 9.89 4.71
CA ILE A 50 -2.23 8.46 4.43
C ILE A 50 -0.75 8.11 4.63
N VAL A 51 -0.48 6.93 5.19
CA VAL A 51 0.87 6.38 5.19
C VAL A 51 1.18 5.71 3.85
N TYR A 52 2.17 6.23 3.14
CA TYR A 52 2.72 5.60 1.93
C TYR A 52 3.99 4.84 2.28
N ALA A 53 3.86 3.53 2.38
CA ALA A 53 4.94 2.60 2.69
C ALA A 53 5.45 1.90 1.43
N LYS A 54 6.74 1.54 1.44
CA LYS A 54 7.39 0.76 0.40
C LYS A 54 8.08 -0.43 1.01
N VAL A 55 7.92 -1.60 0.41
CA VAL A 55 8.59 -2.84 0.83
C VAL A 55 9.48 -3.31 -0.31
N ASP A 56 10.79 -3.31 -0.08
CA ASP A 56 11.73 -3.95 -1.00
C ASP A 56 11.66 -5.46 -0.82
N THR A 57 11.14 -6.15 -1.82
CA THR A 57 10.94 -7.60 -1.80
C THR A 57 12.24 -8.40 -1.80
N GLU A 58 13.37 -7.81 -2.21
CA GLU A 58 14.68 -8.46 -2.13
C GLU A 58 15.26 -8.42 -0.72
N ALA A 59 15.03 -7.32 0.00
CA ALA A 59 15.46 -7.14 1.39
C ALA A 59 14.52 -7.86 2.37
N GLU A 60 13.20 -7.81 2.12
CA GLU A 60 12.14 -8.26 3.03
C GLU A 60 11.45 -9.54 2.51
N GLN A 61 12.22 -10.56 2.14
CA GLN A 61 11.71 -11.78 1.48
C GLN A 61 10.64 -12.51 2.29
N GLN A 62 10.79 -12.58 3.61
CA GLN A 62 9.82 -13.24 4.49
C GLN A 62 8.49 -12.48 4.52
N LEU A 63 8.54 -11.14 4.56
CA LEU A 63 7.35 -10.31 4.48
C LEU A 63 6.69 -10.43 3.11
N ALA A 64 7.45 -10.39 2.02
CA ALA A 64 6.92 -10.59 0.68
C ALA A 64 6.24 -11.96 0.52
N ALA A 65 6.82 -13.02 1.11
CA ALA A 65 6.21 -14.35 1.13
C ALA A 65 4.92 -14.39 1.97
N ALA A 66 4.93 -13.79 3.16
CA ALA A 66 3.76 -13.70 4.05
C ALA A 66 2.61 -12.90 3.42
N ALA A 67 2.94 -11.81 2.71
CA ALA A 67 2.01 -11.01 1.92
C ALA A 67 1.64 -11.67 0.57
N GLN A 68 2.15 -12.88 0.29
CA GLN A 68 1.89 -13.65 -0.92
C GLN A 68 2.18 -12.89 -2.22
N ILE A 69 3.24 -12.09 -2.25
CA ILE A 69 3.65 -11.32 -3.42
C ILE A 69 4.16 -12.27 -4.51
N ARG A 70 3.46 -12.30 -5.66
CA ARG A 70 3.82 -13.14 -6.82
C ARG A 70 4.35 -12.37 -8.01
N SER A 71 4.12 -11.06 -8.03
CA SER A 71 4.55 -10.15 -9.09
C SER A 71 4.76 -8.77 -8.50
N ILE A 72 5.67 -7.99 -9.08
CA ILE A 72 5.95 -6.63 -8.65
C ILE A 72 5.85 -5.65 -9.84
N PRO A 73 5.39 -4.41 -9.61
CA PRO A 73 4.93 -3.89 -8.32
C PRO A 73 3.61 -4.54 -7.91
N THR A 74 3.35 -4.63 -6.61
CA THR A 74 2.02 -4.95 -6.06
C THR A 74 1.65 -3.85 -5.08
N LEU A 75 0.45 -3.30 -5.26
CA LEU A 75 -0.11 -2.29 -4.38
C LEU A 75 -1.13 -2.93 -3.45
N MET A 76 -0.94 -2.74 -2.16
CA MET A 76 -1.92 -3.05 -1.13
C MET A 76 -2.45 -1.77 -0.47
N ALA A 77 -3.74 -1.74 -0.16
CA ALA A 77 -4.36 -0.69 0.64
C ALA A 77 -5.01 -1.27 1.89
N PHE A 78 -4.70 -0.66 3.02
CA PHE A 78 -5.26 -1.00 4.32
C PHE A 78 -6.04 0.18 4.87
N LYS A 79 -7.15 -0.11 5.55
CA LYS A 79 -7.88 0.86 6.37
C LYS A 79 -8.21 0.24 7.72
N LYS A 80 -7.84 0.92 8.82
CA LYS A 80 -7.99 0.43 10.20
C LYS A 80 -7.47 -1.01 10.37
N GLY A 81 -6.30 -1.29 9.81
CA GLY A 81 -5.69 -2.62 9.83
C GLY A 81 -6.29 -3.66 8.87
N LYS A 82 -7.37 -3.35 8.16
CA LYS A 82 -8.04 -4.28 7.23
C LYS A 82 -7.54 -4.09 5.81
N LEU A 83 -7.19 -5.19 5.13
CA LEU A 83 -6.81 -5.17 3.72
C LEU A 83 -8.05 -4.95 2.85
N LEU A 84 -8.11 -3.82 2.16
CA LEU A 84 -9.23 -3.45 1.28
C LEU A 84 -8.89 -3.55 -0.21
N PHE A 85 -7.60 -3.49 -0.56
CA PHE A 85 -7.14 -3.59 -1.93
C PHE A 85 -5.84 -4.37 -1.99
N ASN A 86 -5.73 -5.26 -2.98
CA ASN A 86 -4.51 -6.02 -3.26
C ASN A 86 -4.47 -6.31 -4.77
N GLN A 87 -3.67 -5.54 -5.50
CA GLN A 87 -3.54 -5.71 -6.94
C GLN A 87 -2.08 -5.65 -7.37
N ALA A 88 -1.70 -6.61 -8.20
CA ALA A 88 -0.44 -6.57 -8.92
C ALA A 88 -0.52 -5.60 -10.11
N GLY A 89 0.57 -4.85 -10.30
CA GLY A 89 0.74 -3.89 -11.37
C GLY A 89 0.80 -2.46 -10.88
N ALA A 90 1.39 -1.61 -11.71
CA ALA A 90 1.43 -0.17 -11.47
C ALA A 90 0.07 0.43 -11.80
N LEU A 91 -0.43 1.32 -10.94
CA LEU A 91 -1.60 2.13 -11.25
C LEU A 91 -1.19 3.44 -11.92
N PRO A 92 -1.89 3.88 -12.99
CA PRO A 92 -1.74 5.24 -13.49
C PRO A 92 -2.25 6.25 -12.45
N PRO A 93 -1.80 7.52 -12.50
CA PRO A 93 -2.13 8.53 -11.48
C PRO A 93 -3.63 8.67 -11.19
N ALA A 94 -4.48 8.72 -12.22
CA ALA A 94 -5.93 8.84 -12.05
C ALA A 94 -6.53 7.64 -11.32
N ALA A 95 -6.09 6.41 -11.63
CA ALA A 95 -6.59 5.22 -10.95
C ALA A 95 -6.10 5.11 -9.50
N LEU A 96 -4.87 5.58 -9.22
CA LEU A 96 -4.38 5.67 -7.85
C LEU A 96 -5.18 6.70 -7.04
N GLU A 97 -5.51 7.85 -7.62
CA GLU A 97 -6.39 8.85 -7.00
C GLU A 97 -7.77 8.28 -6.70
N ASP A 98 -8.40 7.62 -7.69
CA ASP A 98 -9.72 7.00 -7.52
C ASP A 98 -9.69 5.95 -6.38
N LEU A 99 -8.63 5.15 -6.30
CA LEU A 99 -8.42 4.21 -5.20
C LEU A 99 -8.32 4.94 -3.86
N VAL A 100 -7.52 6.00 -3.76
CA VAL A 100 -7.38 6.81 -2.53
C VAL A 100 -8.74 7.32 -2.08
N GLN A 101 -9.54 7.90 -2.98
CA GLN A 101 -10.86 8.42 -2.64
C GLN A 101 -11.81 7.32 -2.17
N GLN A 102 -11.80 6.15 -2.83
CA GLN A 102 -12.60 4.99 -2.42
C GLN A 102 -12.23 4.50 -1.02
N ILE A 103 -10.93 4.37 -0.74
CA ILE A 103 -10.46 3.94 0.58
C ILE A 103 -10.83 4.96 1.65
N LYS A 104 -10.67 6.26 1.40
CA LYS A 104 -11.11 7.32 2.32
C LYS A 104 -12.61 7.25 2.61
N ALA A 105 -13.43 6.97 1.60
CA ALA A 105 -14.88 6.87 1.74
C ALA A 105 -15.37 5.55 2.36
N PHE A 106 -14.58 4.46 2.31
CA PHE A 106 -15.02 3.15 2.76
C PHE A 106 -15.23 3.08 4.27
N ASP A 107 -16.44 2.73 4.72
CA ASP A 107 -16.75 2.56 6.13
C ASP A 107 -16.50 1.10 6.56
N VAL A 108 -15.35 0.88 7.21
CA VAL A 108 -14.95 -0.44 7.72
C VAL A 108 -15.89 -0.90 8.84
N ASP A 109 -16.35 0.01 9.70
CA ASP A 109 -17.13 -0.36 10.88
C ASP A 109 -18.53 -0.84 10.45
N ALA A 110 -19.13 -0.15 9.47
CA ALA A 110 -20.38 -0.58 8.86
C ALA A 110 -20.26 -1.92 8.12
N ALA A 111 -19.16 -2.11 7.37
CA ALA A 111 -18.92 -3.35 6.64
C ALA A 111 -18.75 -4.57 7.57
N GLU A 112 -18.10 -4.42 8.73
CA GLU A 112 -17.96 -5.49 9.71
C GLU A 112 -19.28 -5.79 10.45
N ALA A 113 -20.09 -4.77 10.74
CA ALA A 113 -21.38 -4.96 11.40
C ALA A 113 -22.40 -5.74 10.54
N GLU A 114 -22.28 -5.67 9.22
CA GLU A 114 -23.16 -6.38 8.28
C GLU A 114 -22.76 -7.87 8.08
N GLN A 115 -21.56 -8.24 8.52
CA GLN A 115 -21.02 -9.61 8.46
C GLN A 115 -21.16 -10.40 9.77
N ALA A 116 -21.66 -9.77 10.84
CA ALA A 116 -21.90 -10.37 12.15
C ALA A 116 -23.36 -10.84 12.32
#